data_AF-A0A7C0X498-F1
#
_entry.id   AF-A0A7C0X498-F1
#
_cell.length_a   1.000
_cell.length_b   1.000
_cell.length_c   1.000
_cell.angle_alpha   90.00
_cell.angle_beta   90.00
_cell.angle_gamma   90.00
#
_symmetry.space_group_name_H-M   'P 1'
#
loop_
_entity.id
_entity.type
_entity.pdbx_description
1 polymer ?
#
loop_
_entity_poly.entity_id
_entity_poly.type
_entity_poly.pdbx_seq_one_letter_code
_entity_poly.pdbx_strand_id
1 'polypeptide(L)'
;AIPRGGLLVVAGWSAVRSIFELEPWLIALVFFLYILGASTTKDFSDIEGDRKGGCRTLPIILGIKGAVIAITPSFVIPFILLIIFRVAGLLSGNLIILTALGVVLSLWGLYIAYLLLRKPDELCLEANHPSWRHMYLLMLTAQAGFAFAYLI
;
A
#
# COMPACT_ATOMS: atom_id res chain seq x y z
N ALA A 1 -10.11 0.52 1.49
CA ALA A 1 -9.21 -0.13 0.50
C ALA A 1 -9.95 -0.67 -0.74
N ILE A 2 -11.11 -1.33 -0.62
CA ILE A 2 -11.78 -2.02 -1.76
C ILE A 2 -11.99 -1.11 -2.99
N PRO A 3 -12.61 0.10 -2.89
CA PRO A 3 -12.87 0.91 -4.08
C PRO A 3 -11.59 1.49 -4.68
N ARG A 4 -10.69 2.02 -3.84
CA ARG A 4 -9.50 2.77 -4.28
C ARG A 4 -8.31 1.90 -4.66
N GLY A 5 -8.07 0.82 -3.92
CA GLY A 5 -6.90 -0.04 -4.14
C GLY A 5 -7.21 -1.26 -5.00
N GLY A 6 -8.41 -1.83 -4.86
CA GLY A 6 -8.82 -3.00 -5.65
C GLY A 6 -9.51 -2.59 -6.95
N LEU A 7 -10.74 -2.10 -6.84
CA LEU A 7 -11.62 -1.90 -7.99
C LEU A 7 -11.14 -0.82 -8.96
N LEU A 8 -10.50 0.25 -8.48
CA LEU A 8 -9.99 1.31 -9.35
C LEU A 8 -8.97 0.79 -10.37
N VAL A 9 -8.09 -0.13 -9.96
CA VAL A 9 -7.09 -0.73 -10.86
C VAL A 9 -7.77 -1.60 -11.91
N VAL A 10 -8.72 -2.44 -11.49
CA VAL A 10 -9.50 -3.30 -12.40
C VAL A 10 -10.34 -2.47 -13.38
N ALA A 11 -10.96 -1.38 -12.91
CA ALA A 11 -11.71 -0.45 -13.75
C ALA A 11 -10.82 0.29 -14.75
N GLY A 12 -9.58 0.65 -14.35
CA GLY A 12 -8.60 1.19 -15.29
C GLY A 12 -8.21 0.18 -16.37
N TRP A 13 -8.02 -1.09 -15.98
CA TRP A 13 -7.72 -2.18 -16.90
C TRP A 13 -8.87 -2.48 -17.87
N SER A 14 -10.12 -2.38 -17.42
CA SER A 14 -11.29 -2.66 -18.25
C SER A 14 -11.44 -1.71 -19.44
N ALA A 15 -10.74 -0.56 -19.43
CA ALA A 15 -10.70 0.36 -20.55
C ALA A 15 -9.84 -0.14 -21.72
N VAL A 16 -8.92 -1.08 -21.47
CA VAL A 16 -7.95 -1.56 -22.47
C VAL A 16 -8.03 -3.07 -22.71
N ARG A 17 -8.46 -3.85 -21.73
CA ARG A 17 -8.48 -5.32 -21.77
C ARG A 17 -9.62 -5.92 -20.93
N SER A 18 -9.79 -7.24 -21.01
CA SER A 18 -10.84 -7.95 -20.28
C SER A 18 -10.54 -8.01 -18.78
N ILE A 19 -11.59 -7.83 -17.96
CA ILE A 19 -11.52 -7.99 -16.50
C ILE A 19 -11.51 -9.46 -16.06
N PHE A 20 -11.78 -10.39 -16.97
CA PHE A 20 -11.77 -11.83 -16.65
C PHE A 20 -10.36 -12.43 -16.66
N GLU A 21 -9.36 -11.65 -17.07
CA GLU A 21 -7.95 -12.00 -16.94
C GLU A 21 -7.53 -11.95 -15.48
N LEU A 22 -6.67 -12.89 -15.05
CA LEU A 22 -6.19 -12.94 -13.66
C LEU A 22 -5.27 -11.74 -13.31
N GLU A 23 -4.51 -11.28 -14.29
CA GLU A 23 -3.49 -10.23 -14.17
C GLU A 23 -3.99 -8.92 -13.51
N PRO A 24 -5.08 -8.27 -13.95
CA PRO A 24 -5.57 -7.05 -13.30
C PRO A 24 -5.94 -7.26 -11.83
N TRP A 25 -6.42 -8.44 -11.46
CA TRP A 25 -6.77 -8.76 -10.07
C TRP A 25 -5.54 -8.93 -9.20
N LEU A 26 -4.44 -9.47 -9.74
CA LEU A 26 -3.17 -9.55 -9.02
C LEU A 26 -2.56 -8.17 -8.78
N ILE A 27 -2.58 -7.28 -9.77
CA ILE A 27 -2.13 -5.89 -9.61
C ILE A 27 -3.03 -5.16 -8.61
N ALA A 28 -4.34 -5.32 -8.73
CA ALA A 28 -5.31 -4.76 -7.80
C ALA A 28 -5.10 -5.26 -6.37
N LEU A 29 -4.74 -6.54 -6.18
CA LEU A 29 -4.43 -7.09 -4.86
C LEU A 29 -3.22 -6.40 -4.23
N VAL A 30 -2.17 -6.14 -5.01
CA VAL A 30 -0.97 -5.41 -4.53
C VAL A 30 -1.37 -4.01 -4.03
N PHE A 31 -2.09 -3.23 -4.83
CA PHE A 31 -2.50 -1.88 -4.43
C PHE A 31 -3.55 -1.89 -3.32
N PHE A 32 -4.45 -2.86 -3.29
CA PHE A 32 -5.41 -3.06 -2.23
C PHE A 32 -4.72 -3.26 -0.88
N LEU A 33 -3.78 -4.21 -0.79
CA LEU A 33 -3.06 -4.52 0.44
C LEU A 33 -2.23 -3.33 0.93
N TYR A 34 -1.61 -2.59 0.01
CA TYR A 34 -0.89 -1.35 0.33
C TYR A 34 -1.83 -0.27 0.91
N ILE A 35 -2.92 0.04 0.21
CA ILE A 35 -3.88 1.06 0.63
C ILE A 35 -4.58 0.66 1.93
N LEU A 36 -4.75 -0.63 2.22
CA LEU A 36 -5.32 -1.12 3.48
C LEU A 36 -4.53 -0.62 4.69
N GLY A 37 -3.20 -0.74 4.65
CA GLY A 37 -2.33 -0.20 5.70
C GLY A 37 -2.28 1.32 5.67
N ALA A 38 -2.06 1.92 4.49
CA ALA A 38 -1.93 3.36 4.34
C ALA A 38 -3.20 4.15 4.70
N SER A 39 -4.40 3.60 4.52
CA SER A 39 -5.62 4.29 4.95
C SER A 39 -5.75 4.35 6.47
N THR A 40 -5.26 3.32 7.16
CA THR A 40 -5.32 3.23 8.62
C THR A 40 -4.41 4.26 9.29
N THR A 41 -3.37 4.74 8.62
CA THR A 41 -2.46 5.76 9.19
C THR A 41 -3.15 7.10 9.43
N LYS A 42 -4.26 7.37 8.74
CA LYS A 42 -5.09 8.55 8.97
C LYS A 42 -5.89 8.44 10.26
N ASP A 43 -6.35 7.24 10.61
CA ASP A 43 -7.13 7.00 11.83
C ASP A 43 -6.32 7.33 13.11
N PHE A 44 -4.99 7.48 13.03
CA PHE A 44 -4.14 7.89 14.16
C PHE A 44 -4.29 9.36 14.52
N SER A 45 -4.48 10.27 13.55
CA SER A 45 -4.77 11.68 13.85
C SER A 45 -6.19 11.88 14.35
N ASP A 46 -7.09 10.97 13.96
CA ASP A 46 -8.53 11.10 14.17
C ASP A 46 -9.05 10.30 15.40
N ILE A 47 -8.16 9.72 16.22
CA ILE A 47 -8.52 8.83 17.36
C ILE A 47 -9.57 9.46 18.30
N GLU A 48 -9.40 10.74 18.67
CA GLU A 48 -10.31 11.40 19.59
C GLU A 48 -11.70 11.60 18.96
N GLY A 49 -11.74 11.96 17.67
CA GLY A 49 -12.97 12.12 16.90
C GLY A 49 -13.70 10.79 16.72
N ASP A 50 -12.97 9.76 16.29
CA ASP A 50 -13.49 8.40 16.10
C ASP A 50 -14.05 7.83 17.40
N ARG A 51 -13.37 8.06 18.53
CA ARG A 51 -13.85 7.61 19.84
C ARG A 51 -15.16 8.29 20.23
N LYS A 52 -15.29 9.60 20.01
CA LYS A 52 -16.53 10.35 20.27
C LYS A 52 -17.66 9.92 19.35
N GLY A 53 -17.34 9.55 18.10
CA GLY A 53 -18.28 9.01 17.11
C GLY A 53 -18.68 7.54 17.33
N GLY A 54 -18.11 6.86 18.32
CA GLY A 54 -18.36 5.43 18.58
C GLY A 54 -17.71 4.49 17.56
N CYS A 55 -16.78 4.98 16.74
CA CYS A 55 -16.04 4.18 15.77
C CYS A 55 -15.03 3.26 16.46
N ARG A 56 -14.83 2.07 15.90
CA ARG A 56 -13.87 1.08 16.40
C ARG A 56 -12.72 0.92 15.40
N THR A 57 -11.83 1.91 15.33
CA THR A 57 -10.66 1.87 14.45
C THR A 57 -9.51 1.06 15.07
N LEU A 58 -8.56 0.62 14.25
CA LEU A 58 -7.37 -0.13 14.68
C LEU A 58 -6.60 0.53 15.84
N PRO A 59 -6.28 1.84 15.79
CA PRO A 59 -5.59 2.50 16.91
C PRO A 59 -6.44 2.57 18.19
N ILE A 60 -7.78 2.52 18.11
CA ILE A 60 -8.66 2.46 19.29
C ILE A 60 -8.67 1.06 19.91
N ILE A 61 -8.73 0.01 19.09
CA ILE A 61 -8.85 -1.38 19.57
C ILE A 61 -7.50 -1.92 20.06
N LEU A 62 -6.43 -1.73 19.29
CA LEU A 62 -5.11 -2.32 19.53
C LEU A 62 -4.12 -1.35 20.19
N GLY A 63 -4.54 -0.10 20.40
CA GLY A 63 -3.65 0.99 20.76
C GLY A 63 -2.74 1.41 19.59
N ILE A 64 -2.05 2.54 19.77
CA ILE A 64 -1.19 3.14 18.74
C ILE A 64 -0.11 2.15 18.28
N LYS A 65 0.70 1.61 19.21
CA LYS A 65 1.80 0.69 18.85
C LYS A 65 1.30 -0.61 18.21
N GLY A 66 0.22 -1.19 18.74
CA GLY A 66 -0.38 -2.40 18.17
C GLY A 66 -0.92 -2.19 16.76
N ALA A 67 -1.56 -1.04 16.52
CA ALA A 67 -2.03 -0.66 15.20
C ALA A 67 -0.88 -0.46 14.20
N VAL A 68 0.20 0.23 14.59
CA VAL A 68 1.39 0.41 13.73
C VAL A 68 2.00 -0.94 13.33
N ILE A 69 2.14 -1.87 14.28
CA ILE A 69 2.64 -3.21 13.99
C ILE A 69 1.70 -3.95 13.04
N ALA A 70 0.39 -3.83 13.23
CA ALA A 70 -0.62 -4.50 12.40
C ALA A 70 -0.61 -4.00 10.95
N ILE A 71 -0.34 -2.71 10.70
CA ILE A 71 -0.35 -2.12 9.35
C ILE A 71 1.01 -2.25 8.64
N THR A 72 2.09 -2.46 9.39
CA THR A 72 3.45 -2.54 8.84
C THR A 72 3.59 -3.54 7.68
N PRO A 73 3.02 -4.77 7.76
CA PRO A 73 3.08 -5.74 6.67
C PRO A 73 2.54 -5.22 5.34
N SER A 74 1.52 -4.35 5.35
CA SER A 74 0.95 -3.74 4.14
C SER A 74 1.93 -2.87 3.36
N PHE A 75 3.01 -2.39 3.97
CA PHE A 75 4.00 -1.59 3.25
C PHE A 75 5.07 -2.44 2.56
N VAL A 76 5.19 -3.73 2.89
CA VAL A 76 6.28 -4.60 2.42
C VAL A 76 5.76 -5.79 1.62
N ILE A 77 4.80 -6.52 2.18
CA ILE A 77 4.24 -7.75 1.59
C ILE A 77 3.73 -7.53 0.16
N PRO A 78 3.00 -6.44 -0.17
CA PRO A 78 2.48 -6.27 -1.52
C PRO A 78 3.56 -6.22 -2.60
N PHE A 79 4.71 -5.63 -2.29
CA PHE A 79 5.82 -5.50 -3.24
C PHE A 79 6.66 -6.78 -3.32
N ILE A 80 6.67 -7.59 -2.26
CA ILE A 80 7.19 -8.96 -2.34
C ILE A 80 6.27 -9.82 -3.23
N LEU A 81 4.95 -9.70 -3.07
CA LEU A 81 3.97 -10.38 -3.92
C LEU A 81 4.12 -9.99 -5.38
N LEU A 82 4.41 -8.73 -5.68
CA LEU A 82 4.73 -8.27 -7.04
C LEU A 82 5.89 -9.07 -7.65
N ILE A 83 7.00 -9.24 -6.92
CA ILE A 83 8.14 -10.04 -7.38
C ILE A 83 7.72 -11.49 -7.62
N ILE A 84 6.98 -12.08 -6.68
CA ILE A 84 6.51 -13.47 -6.76
C ILE A 84 5.60 -13.67 -7.98
N PHE A 85 4.58 -12.83 -8.16
CA PHE A 85 3.67 -12.89 -9.30
C PHE A 85 4.41 -12.75 -10.61
N ARG A 86 5.42 -11.86 -10.65
CA ARG A 86 6.19 -11.68 -11.87
C ARG A 86 7.07 -12.89 -12.20
N VAL A 87 7.81 -13.42 -11.22
CA VAL A 87 8.70 -14.57 -11.41
C VAL A 87 7.91 -15.84 -11.73
N ALA A 88 6.71 -15.98 -11.18
CA ALA A 88 5.78 -17.07 -11.50
C ALA A 88 5.15 -16.96 -12.90
N GLY A 89 5.44 -15.90 -13.67
CA GLY A 89 4.88 -15.70 -15.01
C GLY A 89 3.42 -15.26 -15.02
N LEU A 90 2.87 -14.81 -13.89
CA LEU A 90 1.48 -14.36 -13.77
C LEU A 90 1.28 -12.90 -14.18
N LEU A 91 2.37 -12.13 -14.29
CA LEU A 91 2.39 -10.75 -14.78
C LEU A 91 3.19 -10.68 -16.09
N SER A 92 2.61 -10.02 -17.08
CA SER A 92 3.16 -9.90 -18.44
C SER A 92 4.22 -8.81 -18.60
N GLY A 93 4.26 -7.82 -17.70
CA GLY A 93 5.24 -6.71 -17.76
C GLY A 93 6.70 -7.18 -17.72
N ASN A 94 7.63 -6.28 -18.05
CA ASN A 94 9.05 -6.60 -18.12
C ASN A 94 9.60 -7.18 -16.80
N LEU A 95 10.25 -8.36 -16.88
CA LEU A 95 10.76 -9.10 -15.73
C LEU A 95 11.76 -8.28 -14.91
N ILE A 96 12.76 -7.69 -15.57
CA ILE A 96 13.83 -6.96 -14.89
C ILE A 96 13.26 -5.73 -14.18
N ILE A 97 12.39 -4.98 -14.86
CA ILE A 97 11.81 -3.75 -14.32
C ILE A 97 10.90 -4.06 -13.14
N LEU A 98 9.96 -5.01 -13.26
CA LEU A 98 9.03 -5.33 -12.17
C LEU A 98 9.72 -5.94 -10.95
N THR A 99 10.74 -6.79 -11.17
CA THR A 99 11.52 -7.34 -10.06
C THR A 99 12.34 -6.25 -9.36
N ALA A 100 13.03 -5.38 -10.11
CA ALA A 100 13.79 -4.27 -9.54
C ALA A 100 12.88 -3.29 -8.80
N LEU A 101 11.72 -2.95 -9.38
CA LEU A 101 10.71 -2.11 -8.76
C LEU A 101 10.21 -2.72 -7.45
N GLY A 102 9.85 -4.01 -7.46
CA GLY A 102 9.41 -4.71 -6.25
C GLY A 102 10.44 -4.66 -5.13
N VAL A 103 11.72 -4.90 -5.44
CA VAL A 103 12.81 -4.83 -4.44
C VAL A 103 12.95 -3.42 -3.87
N VAL A 104 13.00 -2.40 -4.72
CA VAL A 104 13.12 -1.00 -4.28
C VAL A 104 11.92 -0.59 -3.41
N LEU A 105 10.71 -0.93 -3.83
CA LEU A 105 9.49 -0.60 -3.08
C LEU A 105 9.39 -1.37 -1.76
N SER A 106 9.82 -2.63 -1.70
CA SER A 106 9.89 -3.39 -0.45
C SER A 106 10.87 -2.76 0.54
N LEU A 107 12.07 -2.35 0.09
CA LEU A 107 13.06 -1.69 0.94
C LEU A 107 12.55 -0.32 1.42
N TRP A 108 11.89 0.44 0.55
CA TRP A 108 11.25 1.70 0.94
C TRP A 108 10.10 1.45 1.92
N GLY A 109 9.31 0.40 1.71
CA GLY A 109 8.27 -0.05 2.64
C GLY A 109 8.82 -0.32 4.04
N LEU A 110 9.97 -0.99 4.15
CA LEU A 110 10.67 -1.21 5.41
C LEU A 110 11.12 0.12 6.04
N TYR A 111 11.59 1.07 5.24
CA TYR A 111 11.93 2.40 5.74
C TYR A 111 10.70 3.15 6.27
N ILE A 112 9.55 3.07 5.60
CA ILE A 112 8.29 3.64 6.10
C ILE A 112 7.88 2.98 7.42
N ALA A 113 7.95 1.65 7.49
CA ALA A 113 7.67 0.90 8.73
C ALA A 113 8.58 1.34 9.88
N TYR A 114 9.87 1.52 9.61
CA TYR A 114 10.83 2.06 10.57
C TYR A 114 10.42 3.47 11.06
N LEU A 115 10.04 4.37 10.15
CA LEU A 115 9.58 5.71 10.53
C LEU A 115 8.34 5.66 11.43
N LEU A 116 7.37 4.80 11.11
CA LEU A 116 6.15 4.64 11.91
C LEU A 116 6.43 4.05 13.31
N LEU A 117 7.34 3.08 13.40
CA LEU A 117 7.67 2.39 14.65
C LEU A 117 8.60 3.20 15.56
N ARG A 118 9.42 4.09 15.00
CA ARG A 118 10.40 4.88 15.76
C ARG A 118 9.72 5.86 16.72
N LYS A 119 8.66 6.52 16.27
CA LYS A 119 7.92 7.52 17.06
C LYS A 119 6.41 7.46 16.77
N PRO A 120 5.74 6.39 17.22
CA PRO A 120 4.36 6.15 16.84
C PRO A 120 3.39 7.16 17.47
N ASP A 121 3.76 7.79 18.60
CA ASP A 121 2.92 8.80 19.26
C ASP A 121 2.87 10.13 18.49
N GLU A 122 3.87 10.43 17.65
CA GLU A 122 3.88 11.62 16.79
C GLU A 122 2.80 11.54 15.68
N LEU A 123 2.35 10.33 15.33
CA LEU A 123 1.24 10.11 14.38
C LEU A 123 -0.09 10.71 14.85
N CYS A 124 -0.24 10.90 16.16
CA CYS A 124 -1.45 11.48 16.77
C CYS A 124 -1.35 13.00 16.95
N LEU A 125 -0.14 13.56 16.94
CA LEU A 125 0.13 14.95 17.29
C LEU A 125 0.41 15.81 16.06
N GLU A 126 1.14 15.28 15.08
CA GLU A 126 1.55 16.03 13.91
C GLU A 126 0.58 15.81 12.75
N ALA A 127 -0.03 16.90 12.27
CA ALA A 127 -0.90 16.88 11.10
C ALA A 127 -0.19 16.48 9.79
N ASN A 128 1.15 16.41 9.78
CA ASN A 128 1.92 16.13 8.57
C ASN A 128 3.15 15.26 8.86
N HIS A 129 2.92 14.08 9.45
CA HIS A 129 3.98 13.15 9.79
C HIS A 129 4.78 12.74 8.51
N PRO A 130 6.12 12.75 8.53
CA PRO A 130 6.96 12.50 7.35
C PRO A 130 6.67 11.19 6.61
N SER A 131 6.17 10.18 7.31
CA SER A 131 5.81 8.88 6.73
C SER A 131 4.74 9.01 5.64
N TRP A 132 3.81 9.97 5.74
CA TRP A 132 2.74 10.16 4.75
C TRP A 132 3.30 10.58 3.39
N ARG A 133 4.26 11.51 3.38
CA ARG A 133 4.96 11.89 2.14
C ARG A 133 5.60 10.67 1.49
N HIS A 134 6.28 9.83 2.26
CA HIS A 134 6.90 8.61 1.74
C HIS A 134 5.85 7.61 1.24
N MET A 135 4.69 7.50 1.88
CA MET A 135 3.60 6.66 1.38
C MET A 135 3.10 7.14 0.00
N TYR A 136 2.78 8.43 -0.13
CA TYR A 136 2.34 8.98 -1.42
C TYR A 136 3.38 8.82 -2.53
N LEU A 137 4.65 9.09 -2.22
CA LEU A 137 5.75 8.92 -3.19
C LEU A 137 5.94 7.44 -3.58
N LEU A 138 5.86 6.52 -2.62
CA LEU A 138 5.96 5.09 -2.88
C LEU A 138 4.80 4.63 -3.78
N MET A 139 3.57 5.08 -3.53
CA MET A 139 2.41 4.76 -4.37
C MET A 139 2.57 5.28 -5.80
N LEU A 140 3.00 6.55 -5.96
CA LEU A 140 3.23 7.16 -7.27
C LEU A 140 4.36 6.45 -8.03
N THR A 141 5.44 6.11 -7.33
CA THR A 141 6.56 5.34 -7.91
C THR A 141 6.10 3.95 -8.36
N ALA A 142 5.25 3.29 -7.57
CA ALA A 142 4.67 2.01 -7.96
C ALA A 142 3.84 2.13 -9.23
N GLN A 143 2.92 3.10 -9.31
CA GLN A 143 2.07 3.30 -10.49
C GLN A 143 2.87 3.63 -11.75
N ALA A 144 3.83 4.55 -11.65
CA ALA A 144 4.70 4.91 -12.77
C ALA A 144 5.59 3.72 -13.21
N GLY A 145 6.13 2.97 -12.25
CA GLY A 145 6.94 1.79 -12.51
C GLY A 145 6.16 0.67 -13.19
N PHE A 146 4.91 0.42 -12.76
CA PHE A 146 4.01 -0.52 -13.45
C PHE A 146 3.74 -0.06 -14.88
N ALA A 147 3.35 1.21 -15.08
CA ALA A 147 3.06 1.73 -16.43
C ALA A 147 4.27 1.58 -17.36
N PHE A 148 5.48 1.91 -16.87
CA PHE A 148 6.71 1.77 -17.64
C PHE A 148 7.06 0.30 -17.95
N ALA A 149 6.89 -0.59 -16.98
CA ALA A 149 7.17 -2.01 -17.17
C ALA A 149 6.24 -2.70 -18.17
N TYR A 150 5.03 -2.17 -18.39
CA TYR A 150 4.06 -2.69 -19.35
C TYR A 150 4.17 -2.02 -20.73
N LEU A 151 4.91 -0.92 -20.82
CA LEU A 151 5.15 -0.22 -22.08
C LEU A 151 6.29 -0.85 -22.90
N ILE A 152 7.27 -1.47 -22.22
CA ILE A 152 8.47 -2.10 -22.81
C ILE A 152 8.28 -3.61 -22.91
#